data_AF-A0A8T0SGI4-F1
#
_entry.id   AF-A0A8T0SGI4-F1
#
_cell.length_a   1.000
_cell.length_b   1.000
_cell.length_c   1.000
_cell.angle_alpha   90.00
_cell.angle_beta   90.00
_cell.angle_gamma   90.00
#
_symmetry.space_group_name_H-M   'P 1'
#
loop_
_entity.id
_entity.type
_entity.pdbx_description
1 polymer ?
#
loop_
_entity_poly.entity_id
_entity_poly.type
_entity_poly.pdbx_seq_one_letter_code
_entity_poly.pdbx_strand_id
1 'polypeptide(L)' 'MGIWIQQYKSSGQQVNIVTDDRFYSEGCESDYDLAHYQTPRLMMCLWEKLKTDYQAVCCE' A
#
# COMPACT_ATOMS: atom_id res chain seq x y z
N MET A 1 0.09 -3.87 -12.23
CA MET A 1 -0.39 -2.50 -12.48
C MET A 1 0.40 -1.71 -13.51
N GLY A 2 1.74 -1.59 -13.38
CA GLY A 2 2.54 -0.80 -14.33
C GLY A 2 2.33 -1.15 -15.82
N ILE A 3 2.29 -2.45 -16.16
CA ILE A 3 2.06 -2.91 -17.54
C ILE A 3 0.72 -2.40 -18.11
N TRP A 4 -0.34 -2.39 -17.30
CA TRP A 4 -1.67 -1.98 -17.74
C TRP A 4 -1.78 -0.47 -17.89
N ILE A 5 -1.16 0.28 -16.98
CA ILE A 5 -1.02 1.74 -17.10
C ILE A 5 -0.29 2.09 -18.39
N GLN A 6 0.75 1.33 -18.75
CA GLN A 6 1.48 1.55 -19.99
C GLN A 6 0.64 1.25 -21.23
N GLN A 7 -0.10 0.14 -21.25
CA GLN A 7 -1.03 -0.17 -22.35
C GLN A 7 -2.12 0.91 -22.51
N TYR A 8 -2.65 1.42 -21.40
CA TYR A 8 -3.65 2.49 -21.38
C TYR A 8 -3.08 3.83 -21.86
N LYS A 9 -1.82 4.16 -21.54
CA LYS A 9 -1.15 5.31 -22.17
C LYS A 9 -1.02 5.12 -23.69
N SER A 10 -0.64 3.92 -24.13
CA SER A 10 -0.42 3.61 -25.55
C SER A 10 -1.69 3.60 -26.41
N SER A 11 -2.88 3.49 -25.81
CA SER A 11 -4.17 3.60 -26.52
C SER A 11 -4.56 5.06 -26.83
N GLY A 12 -3.70 6.03 -26.49
CA GLY A 12 -3.95 7.47 -26.69
C GLY A 12 -4.71 8.13 -25.53
N GLN A 13 -4.91 7.42 -24.41
CA GLN A 13 -5.59 7.95 -23.23
C GLN A 13 -4.59 8.66 -22.31
N GLN A 14 -5.00 9.79 -21.74
CA GLN A 14 -4.16 10.54 -20.80
C GLN A 14 -4.17 9.86 -19.42
N VAL A 15 -2.98 9.68 -18.85
CA VAL A 15 -2.82 9.16 -17.48
C VAL A 15 -2.13 10.21 -16.64
N ASN A 16 -2.80 10.60 -15.56
CA ASN A 16 -2.23 11.43 -14.52
C ASN A 16 -1.76 10.52 -13.37
N ILE A 17 -0.48 10.62 -13.02
CA ILE A 17 0.09 9.93 -11.86
C ILE A 17 0.21 10.99 -10.78
N VAL A 18 -0.47 10.76 -9.65
CA VAL A 18 -0.41 11.63 -8.48
C VAL A 18 0.32 10.86 -7.39
N THR A 19 1.35 11.47 -6.83
CA THR A 19 2.04 11.00 -5.63
C THR A 19 1.48 11.74 -4.43
N ASP A 20 1.24 11.01 -3.35
CA ASP A 20 0.73 11.55 -2.10
C ASP A 20 1.47 10.85 -0.98
N ASP A 21 2.06 11.64 -0.08
CA ASP A 21 2.97 11.17 0.96
C ASP A 21 2.26 10.33 2.02
N ARG A 22 0.92 10.25 2.00
CA ARG A 22 0.17 9.32 2.85
C ARG A 22 0.23 7.87 2.36
N PHE A 23 0.72 7.64 1.14
CA PHE A 23 0.87 6.30 0.57
C PHE A 23 2.33 5.89 0.49
N TYR A 24 2.72 4.91 1.30
CA TYR A 24 4.06 4.33 1.27
C TYR A 24 4.06 3.03 0.46
N SER A 25 4.64 3.07 -0.74
CA SER A 25 4.66 1.91 -1.63
C SER A 25 5.85 0.96 -1.40
N GLU A 26 6.77 1.27 -0.48
CA GLU A 26 7.95 0.40 -0.26
C GLU A 26 7.75 -0.61 0.88
N GLY A 27 6.74 -0.42 1.74
CA GLY A 27 6.49 -1.33 2.85
C GLY A 27 5.30 -0.95 3.72
N CYS A 28 5.33 -1.40 4.97
CA CYS A 28 4.44 -0.94 6.02
C CYS A 28 5.26 -0.04 6.94
N GLU A 29 4.82 1.21 7.07
CA GLU A 29 5.32 2.13 8.08
C GLU A 29 4.13 2.72 8.84
N SER A 30 4.34 3.02 10.12
CA SER A 30 3.29 3.61 10.94
C SER A 30 2.94 5.00 10.40
N ASP A 31 1.70 5.45 10.61
CA ASP A 31 1.18 6.75 10.16
C ASP A 31 0.94 6.91 8.64
N TYR A 32 1.06 5.83 7.87
CA TYR A 32 0.64 5.80 6.46
C TYR A 32 -0.74 5.16 6.30
N ASP A 33 -1.53 5.66 5.34
CA ASP A 33 -2.88 5.17 5.05
C ASP A 33 -2.88 3.78 4.37
N LEU A 34 -1.72 3.37 3.81
CA LEU A 34 -1.54 2.13 3.08
C LEU A 34 -0.37 1.32 3.64
N ALA A 35 -0.64 0.07 4.01
CA ALA A 35 0.40 -0.93 4.23
C ALA A 35 0.69 -1.69 2.92
N HIS A 36 1.88 -1.51 2.36
CA HIS A 36 2.30 -2.20 1.13
C HIS A 36 3.21 -3.40 1.43
N TYR A 37 3.17 -4.40 0.53
CA TYR A 37 3.91 -5.67 0.56
C TYR A 37 4.47 -6.11 1.93
N GLN A 38 3.60 -6.71 2.75
CA GLN A 38 4.00 -7.41 3.98
C GLN A 38 4.08 -8.92 3.73
N THR A 39 4.98 -9.62 4.43
CA THR A 39 4.97 -11.09 4.40
C THR A 39 3.68 -11.62 5.06
N PRO A 40 3.22 -12.85 4.74
CA PRO A 40 1.99 -13.38 5.33
C PRO A 40 1.97 -13.37 6.86
N ARG A 41 3.12 -13.58 7.51
CA ARG A 41 3.26 -13.51 8.97
C ARG A 41 3.01 -12.11 9.51
N LEU A 42 3.57 -11.08 8.87
CA LEU A 42 3.40 -9.69 9.29
C LEU A 42 1.96 -9.22 9.06
N MET A 43 1.30 -9.69 8.00
CA MET A 43 -0.11 -9.41 7.75
C MET A 43 -1.02 -9.96 8.87
N MET A 44 -0.73 -11.17 9.35
CA MET A 44 -1.46 -11.76 10.49
C MET A 44 -1.24 -10.97 11.78
N CYS A 45 0.00 -10.53 12.05
CA CYS A 45 0.31 -9.68 13.20
C CYS A 45 -0.42 -8.33 13.15
N LEU A 46 -0.40 -7.66 12.00
CA LEU A 46 -1.12 -6.39 11.80
C LEU A 46 -2.63 -6.58 12.04
N TRP A 47 -3.20 -7.68 11.56
CA TRP A 47 -4.61 -8.02 11.80
C TRP A 47 -4.93 -8.26 13.27
N GLU A 48 -4.04 -8.92 14.01
CA GLU A 48 -4.21 -9.10 15.46
C GLU A 48 -4.19 -7.75 16.19
N LYS A 49 -3.22 -6.88 15.91
CA LYS A 49 -3.14 -5.53 16.48
C LYS A 49 -4.36 -4.68 16.18
N LEU A 50 -4.88 -4.75 14.95
CA LEU A 50 -6.13 -4.07 14.59
C LEU A 50 -7.31 -4.56 15.43
N LYS A 51 -7.37 -5.84 15.76
CA LYS A 51 -8.45 -6.42 16.56
C LYS A 51 -8.32 -6.14 18.06
N THR A 52 -7.09 -6.13 18.60
CA THR A 52 -6.86 -5.98 20.05
C THR A 52 -6.69 -4.52 20.46
N ASP A 53 -5.93 -3.76 19.66
CA ASP A 53 -5.45 -2.44 20.04
C ASP A 53 -6.17 -1.33 19.26
N TYR A 54 -6.96 -1.70 18.24
CA TYR A 54 -7.63 -0.77 17.31
C TYR A 54 -6.65 0.16 16.59
N GLN A 55 -5.40 -0.29 16.39
CA GLN A 55 -4.36 0.47 15.72
C GLN A 55 -3.73 -0.32 14.58
N ALA A 56 -3.48 0.37 13.46
CA ALA A 56 -2.80 -0.17 12.29
C ALA A 56 -1.29 0.02 12.38
N VAL A 57 -0.66 -0.47 13.46
CA VAL A 57 0.80 -0.35 13.65
C VAL A 57 1.50 -1.51 12.96
N CYS A 58 2.49 -1.19 12.14
CA CYS A 58 3.28 -2.19 11.42
C CYS A 58 4.03 -3.13 12.38
N CYS A 59 4.29 -4.36 11.90
CA CYS A 59 5.02 -5.38 12.64
C CYS A 59 6.42 -5.57 12.02
N GLU A 60 7.41 -5.90 12.84
CA GLU A 60 8.78 -6.24 12.44
C GLU A 60 8.95 -7.75 12.20
#